data_AF-A0A349R425-F1
#
_entry.id   AF-A0A349R425-F1
#
_cell.length_a   1.000
_cell.length_b   1.000
_cell.length_c   1.000
_cell.angle_alpha   90.00
_cell.angle_beta   90.00
_cell.angle_gamma   90.00
#
_symmetry.space_group_name_H-M   'P 1'
#
loop_
_entity.id
_entity.type
_entity.pdbx_description
1 polymer ?
#
loop_
_entity_poly.entity_id
_entity_poly.type
_entity_poly.pdbx_seq_one_letter_code
_entity_poly.pdbx_strand_id
1 'polypeptide(L)' 'SIVRDQNKLFTASVYLEGEFGQEDINLGVPVIINKKGWDRIVPLQLDEEDKEKFSKSAEAVRTMNDVLKEIKAL' A
#
# COMPACT_ATOMS: atom_id res chain seq x y z
N SER A 1 11.83 14.40 1.19
CA SER A 1 12.49 13.43 0.27
C SER A 1 12.20 13.71 -1.18
N ILE A 2 10.95 14.01 -1.55
CA ILE A 2 10.55 14.35 -2.94
C ILE A 2 11.27 15.60 -3.47
N VAL A 3 11.08 16.76 -2.84
CA VAL A 3 11.70 18.04 -3.27
C VAL A 3 13.24 17.98 -3.33
N ARG A 4 13.85 17.10 -2.53
CA ARG A 4 15.32 16.96 -2.43
C ARG A 4 15.87 15.78 -3.24
N ASP A 5 15.05 15.14 -4.08
CA ASP A 5 15.38 13.95 -4.90
C ASP A 5 16.12 12.86 -4.10
N GLN A 6 15.70 12.65 -2.86
CA GLN A 6 16.35 11.71 -1.95
C GLN A 6 15.70 10.35 -2.15
N ASN A 7 16.34 9.47 -2.94
CA ASN A 7 16.00 8.05 -3.14
C ASN A 7 16.04 7.28 -1.81
N LYS A 8 15.05 7.50 -0.96
CA LYS A 8 14.97 6.99 0.41
C LYS A 8 13.80 6.05 0.56
N LEU A 9 13.99 5.06 1.42
CA LEU A 9 12.96 4.11 1.83
C LEU A 9 11.98 4.78 2.79
N PHE A 10 10.69 4.67 2.48
CA PHE A 10 9.58 5.13 3.32
C PHE A 10 8.51 4.05 3.40
N THR A 11 7.84 3.95 4.53
CA THR A 11 6.55 3.23 4.62
C THR A 11 5.44 4.22 4.28
N ALA A 12 4.73 4.00 3.19
CA ALA A 12 3.66 4.88 2.73
C ALA A 12 2.48 4.06 2.18
N SER A 13 1.28 4.62 2.27
CA SER A 13 0.11 4.03 1.61
C SER A 13 0.18 4.32 0.11
N VAL A 14 0.35 3.27 -0.69
CA VAL A 14 0.36 3.36 -2.16
C VAL A 14 -0.65 2.39 -2.74
N TYR A 15 -1.08 2.68 -3.96
CA TYR A 15 -2.00 1.83 -4.71
C TYR A 15 -1.27 0.56 -5.17
N LEU A 16 -1.85 -0.60 -4.87
CA LEU A 16 -1.31 -1.91 -5.24
C LEU A 16 -2.04 -2.44 -6.48
N GLU A 17 -1.27 -2.97 -7.43
CA GLU A 17 -1.72 -3.50 -8.72
C GLU A 17 -1.35 -4.99 -8.89
N GLY A 18 -1.27 -5.72 -7.77
CA GLY A 18 -0.91 -7.14 -7.71
C GLY A 18 0.25 -7.44 -6.76
N GLU A 19 0.91 -6.41 -6.21
CA GLU A 19 1.95 -6.61 -5.20
C GLU A 19 1.39 -7.25 -3.93
N PHE A 20 2.17 -8.17 -3.35
CA PHE A 20 1.76 -8.93 -2.16
C PHE A 20 0.43 -9.69 -2.32
N GLY A 21 -0.01 -9.95 -3.57
CA GLY A 21 -1.29 -10.61 -3.86
C GLY A 21 -2.51 -9.72 -3.62
N GLN A 22 -2.32 -8.39 -3.55
CA GLN A 22 -3.39 -7.42 -3.37
C GLN A 22 -3.48 -6.49 -4.59
N GLU A 23 -4.69 -6.25 -5.07
CA GLU A 23 -4.98 -5.38 -6.23
C GLU A 23 -6.12 -4.41 -5.91
N ASP A 24 -6.14 -3.25 -6.55
CA ASP A 24 -7.21 -2.25 -6.40
C ASP A 24 -7.42 -1.83 -4.94
N ILE A 25 -6.33 -1.58 -4.23
CA ILE A 25 -6.35 -1.12 -2.84
C ILE A 25 -5.12 -0.28 -2.51
N ASN A 26 -5.32 0.74 -1.67
CA ASN A 26 -4.22 1.51 -1.09
C ASN A 26 -3.81 0.90 0.25
N LEU A 27 -2.59 0.36 0.32
CA LEU A 27 -2.06 -0.23 1.55
C LEU A 27 -0.67 0.31 1.89
N GLY A 28 -0.37 0.30 3.19
CA GLY A 28 0.93 0.71 3.72
C GLY A 28 2.01 -0.30 3.38
N VAL A 29 2.87 0.03 2.41
CA VAL A 29 4.01 -0.80 2.01
C VAL A 29 5.30 0.04 1.97
N PRO A 30 6.47 -0.59 2.07
CA PRO A 30 7.73 0.12 1.93
C PRO A 30 7.98 0.44 0.47
N VAL A 31 8.15 1.73 0.19
CA VAL A 31 8.38 2.29 -1.13
C VAL A 31 9.63 3.14 -1.14
N ILE A 32 10.28 3.21 -2.29
CA ILE A 32 11.31 4.20 -2.55
C ILE A 32 10.62 5.47 -3.05
N ILE A 33 10.92 6.60 -2.43
CA ILE A 33 10.41 7.91 -2.85
C ILE A 33 11.55 8.73 -3.43
N ASN A 34 11.32 9.40 -4.57
CA ASN A 34 12.25 10.33 -5.21
C ASN A 34 11.50 11.58 -5.72
N LYS A 35 12.12 12.42 -6.56
CA LYS A 35 11.44 13.63 -7.07
C LYS A 35 10.18 13.38 -7.90
N LYS A 36 10.01 12.17 -8.44
CA LYS A 36 8.82 11.77 -9.21
C LYS A 36 7.65 11.34 -8.33
N GLY A 37 7.83 11.28 -7.01
CA GLY A 37 6.85 10.75 -6.07
C GLY A 37 7.30 9.39 -5.54
N TRP A 38 6.37 8.44 -5.44
CA TRP A 38 6.73 7.05 -5.16
C TRP A 38 7.27 6.41 -6.45
N ASP A 39 8.45 5.81 -6.38
CA ASP A 39 9.20 5.29 -7.52
C ASP A 39 8.94 3.80 -7.74
N ARG A 40 9.01 3.03 -6.66
CA ARG A 40 8.80 1.57 -6.67
C ARG A 40 8.48 1.05 -5.28
N ILE A 41 7.74 -0.05 -5.24
CA ILE A 41 7.52 -0.84 -4.03
C ILE A 41 8.73 -1.74 -3.82
N VAL A 42 9.21 -1.83 -2.58
CA VAL A 42 10.30 -2.73 -2.22
C VAL A 42 9.70 -4.11 -1.94
N PRO A 43 10.05 -5.14 -2.73
CA PRO A 43 9.52 -6.48 -2.49
C PRO A 43 10.05 -7.00 -1.15
N LEU A 44 9.14 -7.46 -0.32
CA LEU A 44 9.45 -8.17 0.92
C LEU A 44 8.98 -9.60 0.81
N GLN A 45 9.82 -10.50 1.30
CA GLN A 45 9.40 -11.88 1.52
C GLN A 45 8.68 -11.91 2.86
N LEU A 46 7.35 -11.95 2.79
CA LEU A 46 6.50 -12.21 3.94
C LEU A 46 6.41 -13.73 4.14
N ASP A 47 6.50 -14.17 5.38
CA ASP A 47 6.17 -15.55 5.75
C ASP A 47 4.65 -15.77 5.72
N GLU A 48 4.20 -16.99 5.98
CA GLU A 48 2.77 -17.32 5.93
C GLU A 48 1.94 -16.53 6.96
N GLU A 49 2.49 -16.33 8.16
CA GLU A 49 1.82 -15.61 9.24
C GLU A 49 1.64 -14.12 8.90
N ASP A 50 2.69 -13.49 8.38
CA ASP A 50 2.66 -12.08 7.99
C ASP A 50 1.81 -11.86 6.74
N LYS A 51 1.79 -12.81 5.79
CA LYS A 51 0.82 -12.77 4.66
C LYS A 51 -0.61 -12.81 5.14
N GLU A 52 -0.93 -13.65 6.12
CA GLU A 52 -2.28 -13.75 6.68
C GLU A 52 -2.68 -12.44 7.38
N LYS A 53 -1.78 -11.86 8.19
CA LYS A 53 -1.97 -10.55 8.83
C LYS A 53 -2.13 -9.43 7.80
N PHE A 54 -1.35 -9.46 6.73
CA PHE A 54 -1.42 -8.47 5.65
C PHE A 54 -2.74 -8.56 4.89
N SER A 55 -3.16 -9.78 4.54
CA SER A 55 -4.45 -10.04 3.89
C SER A 55 -5.62 -9.55 4.76
N LYS A 56 -5.60 -9.86 6.06
CA LYS A 56 -6.61 -9.37 7.02
C LYS A 56 -6.63 -7.85 7.11
N SER A 57 -5.48 -7.20 7.04
CA SER A 57 -5.39 -5.74 7.02
C SER A 57 -5.97 -5.16 5.73
N ALA A 58 -5.73 -5.80 4.57
CA ALA A 58 -6.33 -5.41 3.30
C ALA A 58 -7.85 -5.57 3.32
N GLU A 59 -8.37 -6.67 3.85
CA GLU A 59 -9.81 -6.90 4.00
C GLU A 59 -10.49 -5.82 4.87
N ALA A 60 -9.86 -5.43 5.98
CA ALA A 60 -10.39 -4.35 6.82
C ALA A 60 -10.48 -3.01 6.07
N VAL A 61 -9.47 -2.68 5.25
CA VAL A 61 -9.48 -1.47 4.43
C VAL A 61 -10.56 -1.55 3.34
N ARG A 62 -10.73 -2.70 2.68
CA ARG A 62 -11.81 -2.89 1.69
C ARG A 62 -13.18 -2.71 2.32
N THR A 63 -13.40 -3.33 3.48
CA THR A 63 -14.66 -3.19 4.24
C THR A 63 -14.95 -1.72 4.55
N MET A 64 -13.93 -0.97 4.98
CA MET A 64 -14.10 0.46 5.25
C MET A 64 -14.38 1.27 3.97
N ASN A 65 -13.73 0.94 2.85
CA ASN A 65 -14.01 1.54 1.55
C ASN A 65 -15.42 1.25 1.06
N ASP A 66 -15.94 0.05 1.29
CA ASP A 66 -17.30 -0.32 0.90
C ASP A 66 -18.35 0.42 1.73
N VAL A 67 -18.14 0.57 3.03
CA VAL A 67 -18.98 1.44 3.88
C VAL A 67 -18.96 2.88 3.37
N LEU A 68 -17.79 3.40 2.96
CA LEU A 68 -17.67 4.74 2.40
C LEU A 68 -18.44 4.90 1.07
N LYS A 69 -18.46 3.87 0.22
CA LYS A 69 -19.29 3.84 -1.00
C LYS A 69 -20.78 3.82 -0.68
N GLU A 70 -21.22 3.04 0.31
CA GLU A 70 -22.62 2.97 0.72
C GLU A 70 -23.15 4.34 1.19
N ILE A 71 -22.34 5.09 1.92
CA ILE A 71 -22.69 6.45 2.36
C ILE A 71 -22.44 7.53 1.29
N LYS A 72 -22.05 7.16 0.07
CA LYS A 72 -21.72 8.06 -1.06
C LYS A 72 -20.62 9.10 -0.74
N ALA A 73 -19.68 8.73 0.12
CA ALA A 73 -18.50 9.56 0.41
C ALA A 73 -17.36 9.30 -0.59
N LEU A 74 -17.39 8.15 -1.28
CA LEU A 74 -16.56 7.76 -2.42
C LEU A 74 -17.47 7.45 -3.61
#